data_AF-A0A177BCZ3-F1
#
_entry.id   AF-A0A177BCZ3-F1
#
_cell.length_a   1.000
_cell.length_b   1.000
_cell.length_c   1.000
_cell.angle_alpha   90.00
_cell.angle_beta   90.00
_cell.angle_gamma   90.00
#
_symmetry.space_group_name_H-M   'P 1'
#
loop_
_entity.id
_entity.type
_entity.pdbx_description
1 polymer ?
#
loop_
_entity_poly.entity_id
_entity_poly.type
_entity_poly.pdbx_seq_one_letter_code
_entity_poly.pdbx_strand_id
1 'polypeptide(L)' 'MKPSRMVVHLKGKHPDKAEKNFEYFRNLKINYEGPFTTNNLFNKQKDITNKELIVSYEISKFIAECLSLENH' A
#
# COMPACT_ATOMS: atom_id res chain seq x y z
N MET A 1 -11.69 -17.31 -3.55
CA MET A 1 -13.09 -17.76 -3.75
C MET A 1 -13.14 -18.77 -4.90
N LYS A 2 -14.08 -19.74 -4.87
CA LYS A 2 -14.36 -20.59 -6.05
C LYS A 2 -14.99 -19.75 -7.17
N PRO A 3 -14.69 -19.98 -8.46
CA PRO A 3 -15.22 -19.19 -9.59
C PRO A 3 -16.75 -19.08 -9.60
N SER A 4 -17.44 -20.18 -9.30
CA SER A 4 -18.92 -20.22 -9.20
C SER A 4 -19.47 -19.26 -8.13
N ARG A 5 -18.79 -19.15 -6.98
CA ARG A 5 -19.16 -18.20 -5.92
C ARG A 5 -18.85 -16.75 -6.31
N MET A 6 -17.83 -16.54 -7.14
CA MET A 6 -17.47 -15.21 -7.64
C MET A 6 -18.54 -14.65 -8.56
N VAL A 7 -19.12 -15.47 -9.45
CA VAL A 7 -20.23 -15.06 -10.32
C VAL A 7 -21.46 -14.62 -9.51
N VAL A 8 -21.85 -15.41 -8.50
CA VAL A 8 -22.99 -15.08 -7.62
C VAL A 8 -22.72 -13.79 -6.84
N HIS A 9 -21.49 -13.64 -6.31
CA HIS A 9 -21.09 -12.44 -5.59
C HIS A 9 -21.10 -11.19 -6.47
N LEU A 10 -20.55 -11.28 -7.69
CA LEU A 10 -20.55 -10.16 -8.64
C LEU A 10 -21.99 -9.75 -8.99
N LYS A 11 -22.88 -10.72 -9.26
CA LYS A 11 -24.30 -10.43 -9.52
C LYS A 11 -25.00 -9.73 -8.35
N GLY A 12 -24.68 -10.12 -7.11
CA GLY A 12 -25.33 -9.56 -5.91
C GLY A 12 -24.75 -8.23 -5.42
N LYS A 13 -23.44 -8.03 -5.55
CA LYS A 13 -22.74 -6.84 -5.00
C LYS A 13 -22.35 -5.81 -6.04
N HIS A 14 -22.15 -6.23 -7.28
CA HIS A 14 -21.70 -5.41 -8.39
C HIS A 14 -22.48 -5.73 -9.67
N PRO A 15 -23.81 -5.47 -9.68
CA PRO A 15 -24.65 -5.78 -10.84
C PRO A 15 -24.18 -5.06 -12.11
N ASP A 16 -23.59 -3.86 -11.97
CA ASP A 16 -22.95 -3.08 -13.02
C ASP A 16 -21.76 -3.80 -13.70
N LYS A 17 -21.12 -4.73 -13.00
CA LYS A 17 -19.94 -5.48 -13.46
C LYS A 17 -20.29 -6.89 -13.91
N ALA A 18 -21.52 -7.36 -13.70
CA ALA A 18 -21.91 -8.76 -13.93
C ALA A 18 -21.85 -9.18 -15.41
N GLU A 19 -22.05 -8.24 -16.33
CA GLU A 19 -22.03 -8.49 -17.79
C GLU A 19 -20.75 -8.03 -18.47
N LYS A 20 -19.77 -7.55 -17.71
CA LYS A 20 -18.53 -7.04 -18.29
C LYS A 20 -17.62 -8.19 -18.69
N ASN A 21 -16.92 -8.01 -19.81
CA ASN A 21 -16.01 -9.03 -20.34
C ASN A 21 -14.66 -9.01 -19.62
N PHE A 22 -13.83 -10.00 -19.93
CA PHE A 22 -12.47 -10.10 -19.37
C PHE A 22 -11.64 -8.83 -19.58
N GLU A 23 -11.77 -8.20 -20.76
CA GLU A 23 -11.02 -7.00 -21.12
C GLU A 23 -11.34 -5.80 -20.22
N TYR A 24 -12.61 -5.63 -19.83
CA TYR A 24 -13.00 -4.64 -18.84
C TYR A 24 -12.26 -4.83 -17.52
N PHE A 25 -12.18 -6.06 -17.01
CA PHE A 25 -11.49 -6.34 -15.75
C PHE A 25 -9.97 -6.24 -15.88
N ARG A 26 -9.41 -6.57 -17.04
CA ARG A 26 -7.99 -6.36 -17.35
C ARG A 26 -7.64 -4.88 -17.30
N ASN A 27 -8.43 -4.03 -17.95
CA ASN A 27 -8.24 -2.58 -17.95
C ASN A 27 -8.49 -1.97 -16.57
N LEU A 28 -9.49 -2.47 -15.82
CA LEU A 28 -9.74 -2.05 -14.44
C LEU A 28 -8.53 -2.34 -13.54
N LYS A 29 -7.90 -3.51 -13.70
CA LYS A 29 -6.67 -3.86 -12.97
C LYS A 29 -5.53 -2.90 -13.30
N ILE A 30 -5.29 -2.64 -14.60
CA ILE A 30 -4.25 -1.71 -15.06
C ILE A 30 -4.49 -0.29 -14.51
N ASN A 31 -5.74 0.18 -14.51
CA ASN A 31 -6.09 1.48 -13.97
C ASN A 31 -5.93 1.56 -12.45
N TYR A 32 -6.26 0.48 -11.72
CA TYR A 32 -6.19 0.45 -10.27
C TYR A 32 -4.77 0.28 -9.74
N GLU A 33 -3.99 -0.63 -10.34
CA GLU A 33 -2.58 -0.83 -9.98
C GLU A 33 -1.70 0.32 -10.51
N GLY A 34 -2.23 1.12 -11.43
CA GLY A 34 -1.49 2.09 -12.21
C GLY A 34 -0.48 1.41 -13.14
N PRO A 35 0.12 2.13 -14.09
CA PRO A 35 1.28 1.61 -14.78
C PRO A 35 2.38 1.35 -13.73
N PHE A 36 3.06 0.20 -13.83
CA PHE A 36 4.26 -0.11 -13.04
C PHE A 36 5.39 0.82 -13.47
N THR A 37 5.28 2.07 -13.05
CA THR A 37 6.24 3.12 -13.34
C THR A 37 7.24 3.16 -12.21
N THR A 38 8.49 3.50 -12.55
CA THR A 38 9.55 3.74 -11.57
C THR A 38 9.09 4.70 -10.46
N ASN A 39 8.28 5.70 -10.78
CA ASN A 39 7.68 6.63 -9.81
C ASN A 39 6.83 5.93 -8.74
N ASN A 40 5.96 4.98 -9.11
CA ASN A 40 5.15 4.24 -8.14
C ASN A 40 6.01 3.29 -7.27
N LEU A 41 7.09 2.75 -7.83
CA LEU A 41 8.05 1.92 -7.09
C LEU A 41 8.83 2.76 -6.06
N PHE A 42 9.36 3.91 -6.46
CA PHE A 42 10.12 4.80 -5.58
C PHE A 42 9.24 5.50 -4.53
N ASN A 43 7.98 5.79 -4.84
CA ASN A 43 7.05 6.35 -3.85
C ASN A 43 6.76 5.34 -2.73
N LYS A 44 6.64 4.05 -3.05
CA LYS A 44 6.51 2.98 -2.05
C LYS A 44 7.78 2.83 -1.21
N GLN A 45 8.96 3.02 -1.81
CA GLN A 45 10.24 3.03 -1.10
C GLN A 45 10.35 4.22 -0.13
N LYS A 46 9.95 5.43 -0.56
CA LYS A 46 9.96 6.66 0.27
C LYS A 46 9.19 6.49 1.58
N ASP A 47 8.01 5.87 1.53
CA ASP A 47 7.19 5.66 2.72
C ASP A 47 7.84 4.72 3.75
N ILE A 48 8.69 3.80 3.31
CA ILE A 48 9.43 2.89 4.19
C ILE A 48 10.66 3.62 4.77
N THR A 49 11.44 4.28 3.92
CA THR A 49 12.65 5.02 4.32
C THR A 49 12.34 6.13 5.33
N ASN A 50 11.23 6.85 5.16
CA ASN A 50 10.84 7.91 6.10
C ASN A 50 10.54 7.37 7.50
N LYS A 51 9.95 6.18 7.63
CA LYS A 51 9.64 5.59 8.93
C LYS A 51 10.89 5.14 9.68
N GLU A 52 11.82 4.49 8.98
CA GLU A 52 13.09 4.06 9.57
C GLU A 52 13.94 5.24 10.02
N LEU A 53 13.98 6.32 9.23
CA LEU A 53 14.69 7.54 9.58
C LEU A 53 14.11 8.22 10.83
N ILE A 54 12.78 8.30 10.92
CA ILE A 54 12.09 8.85 12.11
C ILE A 54 12.42 8.01 13.35
N VAL A 55 12.36 6.68 13.25
CA VAL A 55 12.70 5.80 14.38
C VAL A 55 14.15 5.96 14.80
N SER A 56 15.09 6.01 13.85
CA SER A 56 16.50 6.23 14.16
C SER A 56 16.73 7.58 14.84
N TYR A 57 16.04 8.63 14.41
CA TYR A 57 16.12 9.94 15.03
C TYR A 57 15.61 9.93 16.48
N GLU A 58 14.44 9.34 16.73
CA GLU A 58 13.86 9.25 18.07
C GLU A 58 14.75 8.45 19.04
N ILE A 59 15.36 7.34 18.57
CA ILE A 59 16.32 6.57 19.36
C ILE A 59 17.55 7.42 19.70
N SER A 60 18.14 8.09 18.70
CA SER A 60 19.30 8.96 18.94
C SER A 60 18.99 10.11 19.89
N LYS A 61 17.80 10.70 19.79
CA LYS A 61 17.32 11.75 20.68
C LYS A 61 17.21 11.23 22.12
N PHE A 62 16.56 10.08 22.31
CA PHE A 62 16.40 9.47 23.63
C PHE A 62 17.75 9.17 24.29
N ILE A 63 18.71 8.62 23.54
CA ILE A 63 20.07 8.36 24.04
C ILE A 63 20.74 9.66 24.47
N ALA A 64 20.64 10.73 23.67
CA ALA A 64 21.23 12.02 23.99
C ALA A 64 20.61 12.64 25.25
N GLU A 65 19.30 12.49 25.45
CA GLU A 65 18.59 12.96 26.65
C GLU A 65 19.05 12.19 27.91
N CYS A 66 19.16 10.85 27.83
CA CYS A 66 19.68 10.04 28.93
C CYS A 66 21.11 10.43 29.32
N LEU A 67 22.00 10.58 28.33
CA LEU A 67 23.38 11.00 28.55
C LEU A 67 23.45 12.42 29.15
N SER A 68 22.53 13.31 28.80
CA SER A 68 22.49 14.66 29.35
C SER A 68 22.03 14.68 30.82
N LEU A 69 21.22 13.71 31.24
CA LEU A 69 20.74 13.57 32.62
C LEU A 69 21.76 12.92 33.55
N GLU A 70 22.65 12.06 33.06
CA GLU A 70 23.70 11.40 33.86
C GLU A 70 24.88 12.32 34.20
N ASN A 71 24.99 13.49 33.56
CA ASN A 71 26.08 14.46 33.78
C ASN A 71 25.74 15.59 34.78
N HIS A 72 24.65 15.44 35.55
CA HIS A 72 24.21 16.35 36.62
C HIS A 72 24.06 15.60 37.95
#